data_AF-A0A971A975-F1
#
_entry.id   AF-A0A971A975-F1
#
_cell.length_a   1.000
_cell.length_b   1.000
_cell.length_c   1.000
_cell.angle_alpha   90.00
_cell.angle_beta   90.00
_cell.angle_gamma   90.00
#
_symmetry.space_group_name_H-M   'P 1'
#
loop_
_entity.id
_entity.type
_entity.pdbx_description
1 polymer ?
#
loop_
_entity_poly.entity_id
_entity_poly.type
_entity_poly.pdbx_seq_one_letter_code
_entity_poly.pdbx_strand_id
1 'polypeptide(L)'
;MQKELLNQAIGIFDTSEKWNAFVELANQKETIKWLYFQKLKQPLLNYFNSNPVEGWVCEPWGNQSYDIRWYLKDFGKSSLALAIGWTFEFHLHIEDTTAFDTEKINDLLKGEYSLLLSAFDRVDRQFEQNSKAMEYRNYSFGSPYDSNFDKSQLDKLAWFAGNQTESFVNQIIKKVDRFRKDQNLTNLLYDLNKQAKRQTK
;
A
#
# COMPACT_ATOMS: atom_id res chain seq x y z
N MET A 1 -30.83 11.93 13.84
CA MET A 1 -29.84 10.90 13.47
C MET A 1 -29.22 10.17 14.66
N GLN A 2 -28.39 10.77 15.51
CA GLN A 2 -27.71 10.02 16.60
C GLN A 2 -28.69 9.39 17.61
N LYS A 3 -29.72 10.12 18.04
CA LYS A 3 -30.75 9.62 18.96
C LYS A 3 -31.63 8.50 18.35
N GLU A 4 -31.90 8.58 17.05
CA GLU A 4 -32.67 7.55 16.33
C GLU A 4 -31.87 6.26 16.17
N LEU A 5 -30.57 6.37 15.83
CA LEU A 5 -29.66 5.23 15.77
C LEU A 5 -29.49 4.56 17.13
N LEU A 6 -29.43 5.34 18.21
CA LEU A 6 -29.39 4.82 19.58
C LEU A 6 -30.68 4.06 19.93
N ASN A 7 -31.85 4.63 19.60
CA ASN A 7 -33.13 3.95 19.84
C ASN A 7 -33.25 2.65 19.03
N GLN A 8 -32.76 2.63 17.78
CA GLN A 8 -32.70 1.41 16.98
C GLN A 8 -31.75 0.38 17.58
N ALA A 9 -30.57 0.81 18.04
CA ALA A 9 -29.60 -0.08 18.70
C ALA A 9 -30.19 -0.72 19.97
N ILE A 10 -30.95 0.04 20.77
CA ILE A 10 -31.65 -0.50 21.95
C ILE A 10 -32.62 -1.62 21.55
N GLY A 11 -33.34 -1.47 20.43
CA GLY A 11 -34.22 -2.52 19.92
C GLY A 11 -33.48 -3.72 19.31
N ILE A 12 -32.27 -3.52 18.76
CA ILE A 12 -31.45 -4.59 18.19
C ILE A 12 -30.78 -5.43 19.29
N PHE A 13 -30.32 -4.78 20.36
CA PHE A 13 -29.61 -5.41 21.49
C PHE A 13 -30.51 -5.52 22.72
N ASP A 14 -31.73 -6.00 22.52
CA ASP A 14 -32.84 -6.04 23.49
C ASP A 14 -32.78 -7.19 24.51
N THR A 15 -31.83 -8.12 24.35
CA THR A 15 -31.60 -9.23 25.28
C THR A 15 -30.20 -9.19 25.89
N SER A 16 -30.03 -9.79 27.07
CA SER A 16 -28.73 -9.93 27.73
C SER A 16 -27.68 -10.57 26.82
N GLU A 17 -28.06 -11.61 26.06
CA GLU A 17 -27.17 -12.27 25.11
C GLU A 17 -26.73 -11.34 23.98
N LYS A 18 -27.67 -10.66 23.31
CA LYS A 18 -27.35 -9.73 22.20
C LYS A 18 -26.54 -8.53 22.68
N TRP A 19 -26.83 -8.03 23.88
CA TRP A 19 -26.07 -6.97 24.52
C TRP A 19 -24.63 -7.40 24.80
N ASN A 20 -24.43 -8.56 25.41
CA ASN A 20 -23.10 -9.09 25.69
C ASN A 20 -22.31 -9.33 24.39
N ALA A 21 -22.96 -9.89 23.36
CA ALA A 21 -22.33 -10.07 22.04
C ALA A 21 -21.92 -8.72 21.41
N PHE A 22 -22.76 -7.68 21.51
CA PHE A 22 -22.40 -6.34 21.06
C PHE A 22 -21.18 -5.79 21.81
N VAL A 23 -21.18 -5.88 23.14
CA VAL A 23 -20.06 -5.40 23.98
C VAL A 23 -18.78 -6.16 23.64
N GLU A 24 -18.84 -7.47 23.48
CA GLU A 24 -17.69 -8.30 23.08
C GLU A 24 -17.16 -7.89 21.70
N LEU A 25 -18.04 -7.75 20.70
CA LEU A 25 -17.64 -7.31 19.35
C LEU A 25 -17.10 -5.88 19.34
N ALA A 26 -17.68 -4.97 20.11
CA ALA A 26 -17.20 -3.60 20.25
C ALA A 26 -15.78 -3.58 20.85
N ASN A 27 -15.52 -4.43 21.84
CA ASN A 27 -14.19 -4.61 22.42
C ASN A 27 -13.19 -5.26 21.43
N GLN A 28 -13.67 -5.94 20.39
CA GLN A 28 -12.88 -6.54 19.31
C GLN A 28 -12.76 -5.65 18.06
N LYS A 29 -13.16 -4.37 18.12
CA LYS A 29 -13.13 -3.44 16.98
C LYS A 29 -11.78 -3.42 16.26
N GLU A 30 -10.67 -3.35 17.00
CA GLU A 30 -9.33 -3.35 16.42
C GLU A 30 -9.01 -4.64 15.67
N THR A 31 -9.42 -5.79 16.21
CA THR A 31 -9.29 -7.10 15.53
C THR A 31 -10.09 -7.11 14.23
N ILE A 32 -11.34 -6.63 14.26
CA ILE A 32 -12.20 -6.53 13.07
C ILE A 32 -11.56 -5.64 12.00
N LYS A 33 -10.99 -4.50 12.41
CA LYS A 33 -10.28 -3.58 11.53
C LYS A 33 -9.15 -4.27 10.76
N TRP A 34 -8.30 -5.03 11.46
CA TRP A 34 -7.19 -5.75 10.83
C TRP A 34 -7.67 -6.89 9.92
N LEU A 35 -8.73 -7.61 10.31
CA LEU A 35 -9.35 -8.62 9.46
C LEU A 35 -9.89 -8.03 8.15
N TYR A 36 -10.43 -6.81 8.18
CA TYR A 36 -10.84 -6.14 6.95
C TYR A 36 -9.67 -5.81 6.03
N PHE A 37 -8.55 -5.33 6.55
CA PHE A 37 -7.35 -5.08 5.75
C PHE A 37 -6.79 -6.36 5.11
N GLN A 38 -6.79 -7.48 5.84
CA GLN A 38 -6.31 -8.77 5.34
C GLN A 38 -7.07 -9.26 4.10
N LYS A 39 -8.35 -8.86 3.92
CA LYS A 39 -9.14 -9.21 2.74
C LYS A 39 -8.53 -8.72 1.42
N LEU A 40 -7.67 -7.69 1.44
CA LEU A 40 -7.06 -7.12 0.24
C LEU A 40 -5.94 -8.00 -0.34
N LYS A 41 -5.26 -8.79 0.50
CA LYS A 41 -4.04 -9.52 0.11
C LYS A 41 -4.28 -10.53 -1.01
N GLN A 42 -5.22 -11.45 -0.81
CA GLN A 42 -5.40 -12.56 -1.75
C GLN A 42 -5.86 -12.09 -3.14
N PRO A 43 -6.81 -11.16 -3.28
CA PRO A 43 -7.18 -10.60 -4.58
C PRO A 43 -6.00 -9.93 -5.30
N LEU A 44 -5.15 -9.18 -4.58
CA LEU A 44 -3.94 -8.57 -5.17
C LEU A 44 -2.99 -9.64 -5.69
N LEU A 45 -2.65 -10.63 -4.87
CA LEU A 45 -1.77 -11.73 -5.27
C LEU A 45 -2.34 -12.51 -6.46
N ASN A 46 -3.65 -12.79 -6.46
CA ASN A 46 -4.31 -13.45 -7.58
C ASN A 46 -4.15 -12.67 -8.88
N TYR A 47 -4.36 -11.34 -8.84
CA TYR A 47 -4.19 -10.49 -10.01
C TYR A 47 -2.74 -10.49 -10.52
N PHE A 48 -1.77 -10.22 -9.65
CA PHE A 48 -0.37 -10.09 -10.06
C PHE A 48 0.26 -11.41 -10.50
N ASN A 49 -0.17 -12.54 -9.93
CA ASN A 49 0.24 -13.87 -10.38
C ASN A 49 -0.38 -14.24 -11.73
N SER A 50 -1.62 -13.82 -11.98
CA SER A 50 -2.30 -14.08 -13.27
C SER A 50 -1.90 -13.10 -14.38
N ASN A 51 -1.26 -11.98 -14.02
CA ASN A 51 -0.81 -10.93 -14.94
C ASN A 51 0.68 -10.63 -14.72
N PRO A 52 1.57 -11.61 -14.99
CA PRO A 52 3.00 -11.40 -14.87
C PRO A 52 3.47 -10.37 -15.90
N VAL A 53 4.46 -9.58 -15.51
CA VAL A 53 5.21 -8.70 -16.42
C VAL A 53 6.65 -9.17 -16.36
N GLU A 54 7.29 -9.34 -17.52
CA GLU A 54 8.66 -9.81 -17.61
C GLU A 54 9.60 -8.93 -16.77
N GLY A 55 10.55 -9.57 -16.07
CA GLY A 55 11.50 -8.89 -15.19
C GLY A 55 10.95 -8.45 -13.84
N TRP A 56 9.63 -8.43 -13.62
CA TRP A 56 9.02 -8.07 -12.33
C TRP A 56 8.68 -9.28 -11.48
N VAL A 57 8.90 -9.17 -10.17
CA VAL A 57 8.47 -10.15 -9.17
C VAL A 57 7.53 -9.46 -8.19
N CYS A 58 6.41 -10.11 -7.85
CA CYS A 58 5.46 -9.69 -6.82
C CYS A 58 5.54 -10.67 -5.65
N GLU A 59 5.70 -10.18 -4.42
CA GLU A 59 5.67 -11.03 -3.23
C GLU A 59 5.14 -10.30 -1.99
N PRO A 60 4.60 -11.04 -1.01
CA PRO A 60 4.40 -10.51 0.34
C PRO A 60 5.74 -10.08 0.97
N TRP A 61 5.71 -9.03 1.78
CA TRP A 61 6.89 -8.56 2.53
C TRP A 61 6.44 -7.99 3.87
N GLY A 62 7.37 -7.49 4.71
CA GLY A 62 7.05 -6.81 5.96
C GLY A 62 5.99 -7.54 6.81
N ASN A 63 4.85 -6.89 7.06
CA ASN A 63 3.68 -7.58 7.58
C ASN A 63 3.01 -8.42 6.48
N GLN A 64 3.39 -9.70 6.44
CA GLN A 64 2.90 -10.66 5.46
C GLN A 64 1.37 -10.83 5.43
N SER A 65 0.62 -10.26 6.38
CA SER A 65 -0.84 -10.28 6.38
C SER A 65 -1.46 -9.43 5.27
N TYR A 66 -0.78 -8.38 4.80
CA TYR A 66 -1.31 -7.47 3.77
C TYR A 66 -0.27 -6.63 3.01
N ASP A 67 0.99 -6.57 3.47
CA ASP A 67 2.04 -5.83 2.77
C ASP A 67 2.52 -6.62 1.55
N ILE A 68 2.63 -5.95 0.41
CA ILE A 68 3.07 -6.53 -0.88
C ILE A 68 4.10 -5.62 -1.53
N ARG A 69 5.14 -6.19 -2.14
CA ARG A 69 6.14 -5.44 -2.91
C ARG A 69 6.33 -6.01 -4.31
N TRP A 70 6.83 -5.15 -5.19
CA TRP A 70 7.18 -5.45 -6.56
C TRP A 70 8.59 -4.96 -6.86
N TYR A 71 9.46 -5.87 -7.27
CA TYR A 71 10.87 -5.55 -7.55
C TYR A 71 11.32 -6.14 -8.89
N LEU A 72 12.41 -5.59 -9.40
CA LEU A 72 13.05 -6.09 -10.62
C LEU A 72 13.94 -7.29 -10.30
N LYS A 73 13.66 -8.42 -10.96
CA LYS A 73 14.26 -9.74 -10.71
C LYS A 73 15.79 -9.72 -10.65
N ASP A 74 16.42 -8.97 -11.56
CA ASP A 74 17.88 -8.89 -11.70
C ASP A 74 18.58 -8.26 -10.49
N PHE A 75 17.86 -7.43 -9.72
CA PHE A 75 18.39 -6.77 -8.52
C PHE A 75 17.94 -7.44 -7.22
N GLY A 76 16.88 -8.24 -7.28
CA GLY A 76 16.34 -8.99 -6.15
C GLY A 76 15.56 -8.12 -5.18
N LYS A 77 15.03 -8.78 -4.14
CA LYS A 77 14.07 -8.20 -3.18
C LYS A 77 14.63 -7.09 -2.28
N SER A 78 15.96 -6.96 -2.23
CA SER A 78 16.65 -5.94 -1.44
C SER A 78 16.83 -4.60 -2.16
N SER A 79 16.47 -4.55 -3.44
CA SER A 79 16.66 -3.40 -4.33
C SER A 79 15.63 -2.29 -4.14
N LEU A 80 15.77 -1.21 -4.89
CA LEU A 80 14.75 -0.17 -4.98
C LEU A 80 13.53 -0.74 -5.71
N ALA A 81 12.40 -0.80 -5.01
CA ALA A 81 11.20 -1.54 -5.38
C ALA A 81 9.95 -0.69 -5.14
N LEU A 82 8.83 -1.09 -5.76
CA LEU A 82 7.52 -0.56 -5.40
C LEU A 82 6.98 -1.34 -4.22
N ALA A 83 6.30 -0.68 -3.30
CA ALA A 83 5.74 -1.35 -2.14
C ALA A 83 4.42 -0.74 -1.69
N ILE A 84 3.51 -1.61 -1.25
CA ILE A 84 2.35 -1.29 -0.45
C ILE A 84 2.66 -1.81 0.96
N GLY A 85 2.67 -0.90 1.93
CA GLY A 85 3.06 -1.17 3.32
C GLY A 85 2.45 -0.16 4.29
N TRP A 86 2.80 -0.24 5.58
CA TRP A 86 2.42 0.75 6.60
C TRP A 86 0.93 1.15 6.59
N THR A 87 0.07 0.15 6.46
CA THR A 87 -1.38 0.34 6.29
C THR A 87 -1.72 1.02 4.96
N PHE A 88 -1.30 0.38 3.86
CA PHE A 88 -1.62 0.76 2.48
C PHE A 88 -1.08 2.12 2.01
N GLU A 89 0.04 2.57 2.57
CA GLU A 89 0.86 3.61 1.94
C GLU A 89 1.56 3.00 0.71
N PHE A 90 1.69 3.78 -0.37
CA PHE A 90 2.35 3.35 -1.61
C PHE A 90 3.73 4.00 -1.72
N HIS A 91 4.77 3.21 -1.94
CA HIS A 91 6.15 3.67 -1.86
C HIS A 91 6.99 3.24 -3.04
N LEU A 92 7.98 4.08 -3.35
CA LEU A 92 9.24 3.65 -3.93
C LEU A 92 10.23 3.43 -2.77
N HIS A 93 10.48 2.18 -2.42
CA HIS A 93 11.14 1.75 -1.20
C HIS A 93 12.44 0.99 -1.47
N ILE A 94 13.46 1.22 -0.64
CA ILE A 94 14.71 0.47 -0.63
C ILE A 94 14.85 -0.31 0.67
N GLU A 95 15.02 -1.62 0.56
CA GLU A 95 15.16 -2.50 1.73
C GLU A 95 16.58 -2.40 2.32
N ASP A 96 17.59 -2.59 1.46
CA ASP A 96 18.99 -2.69 1.90
C ASP A 96 19.79 -1.44 1.49
N THR A 97 19.89 -0.51 2.44
CA THR A 97 20.66 0.73 2.27
C THR A 97 22.17 0.52 2.38
N THR A 98 22.63 -0.70 2.68
CA THR A 98 24.06 -1.06 2.66
C THR A 98 24.49 -1.57 1.30
N ALA A 99 23.59 -2.22 0.56
CA ALA A 99 23.85 -2.73 -0.79
C ALA A 99 23.65 -1.67 -1.89
N PHE A 100 22.86 -0.64 -1.62
CA PHE A 100 22.52 0.40 -2.59
C PHE A 100 22.78 1.80 -2.01
N ASP A 101 23.31 2.69 -2.82
CA ASP A 101 23.65 4.06 -2.42
C ASP A 101 22.41 4.96 -2.38
N THR A 102 21.92 5.18 -1.17
CA THR A 102 20.71 5.96 -0.89
C THR A 102 20.80 7.42 -1.34
N GLU A 103 21.95 8.06 -1.20
CA GLU A 103 22.13 9.48 -1.58
C GLU A 103 22.22 9.60 -3.09
N LYS A 104 22.95 8.68 -3.74
CA LYS A 104 22.97 8.60 -5.19
C LYS A 104 21.57 8.42 -5.77
N ILE A 105 20.73 7.55 -5.17
CA ILE A 105 19.33 7.39 -5.60
C ILE A 105 18.56 8.71 -5.46
N ASN A 106 18.70 9.40 -4.33
CA ASN A 106 18.02 10.67 -4.09
C ASN A 106 18.39 11.71 -5.15
N ASP A 107 19.68 11.85 -5.48
CA ASP A 107 20.15 12.83 -6.45
C ASP A 107 19.71 12.50 -7.88
N LEU A 108 19.77 11.23 -8.26
CA LEU A 108 19.30 10.73 -9.55
C LEU A 108 17.79 10.97 -9.73
N LEU A 109 16.99 10.73 -8.69
CA LEU A 109 15.54 10.97 -8.70
C LEU A 109 15.17 12.47 -8.77
N LYS A 110 16.00 13.38 -8.28
CA LYS A 110 15.78 14.83 -8.44
C LYS A 110 16.06 15.30 -9.87
N GLY A 111 16.89 14.58 -10.61
CA GLY A 111 17.31 14.92 -11.96
C GLY A 111 16.70 14.00 -13.02
N GLU A 112 17.55 13.21 -13.66
CA GLU A 112 17.23 12.43 -14.87
C GLU A 112 16.16 11.35 -14.65
N TYR A 113 15.93 10.92 -13.40
CA TYR A 113 14.92 9.90 -13.06
C TYR A 113 13.65 10.49 -12.43
N SER A 114 13.45 11.81 -12.46
CA SER A 114 12.27 12.50 -11.88
C SER A 114 10.91 12.03 -12.44
N LEU A 115 10.90 11.40 -13.62
CA LEU A 115 9.70 10.79 -14.18
C LEU A 115 9.17 9.63 -13.30
N LEU A 116 10.03 8.92 -12.58
CA LEU A 116 9.60 7.90 -11.61
C LEU A 116 8.80 8.50 -10.45
N LEU A 117 9.15 9.72 -10.02
CA LEU A 117 8.39 10.45 -8.99
C LEU A 117 7.06 10.96 -9.56
N SER A 118 7.10 11.48 -10.79
CA SER A 118 5.92 12.01 -11.49
C SER A 118 4.88 10.93 -11.85
N ALA A 119 5.29 9.65 -11.83
CA ALA A 119 4.39 8.53 -12.02
C ALA A 119 3.52 8.24 -10.79
N PHE A 120 3.81 8.77 -9.60
CA PHE A 120 2.86 8.72 -8.48
C PHE A 120 1.68 9.66 -8.74
N ASP A 121 0.48 9.35 -8.21
CA ASP A 121 -0.63 10.32 -8.30
C ASP A 121 -0.33 11.56 -7.46
N ARG A 122 0.39 11.36 -6.35
CA ARG A 122 0.86 12.41 -5.44
C ARG A 122 2.09 11.92 -4.69
N VAL A 123 3.07 12.78 -4.47
CA VAL A 123 4.22 12.48 -3.60
C VAL A 123 4.09 13.31 -2.32
N ASP A 124 3.79 12.64 -1.21
CA ASP A 124 3.58 13.26 0.10
C ASP A 124 4.87 13.36 0.91
N ARG A 125 5.77 12.37 0.78
CA ARG A 125 7.11 12.36 1.37
C ARG A 125 8.12 11.79 0.36
N GLN A 126 9.36 12.24 0.41
CA GLN A 126 10.41 11.83 -0.52
C GLN A 126 11.81 11.95 0.08
N PHE A 127 12.76 11.21 -0.53
CA PHE A 127 14.20 11.24 -0.21
C PHE A 127 14.59 10.83 1.21
N GLU A 128 13.79 9.97 1.85
CA GLU A 128 14.11 9.41 3.14
C GLU A 128 15.06 8.23 3.01
N GLN A 129 15.61 7.76 4.13
CA GLN A 129 16.62 6.71 4.13
C GLN A 129 16.16 5.46 3.37
N ASN A 130 14.95 4.96 3.67
CA ASN A 130 14.36 3.78 3.03
C ASN A 130 13.19 4.11 2.07
N SER A 131 12.58 5.29 2.18
CA SER A 131 11.43 5.69 1.36
C SER A 131 11.78 6.84 0.44
N LYS A 132 11.90 6.56 -0.86
CA LYS A 132 12.34 7.53 -1.88
C LYS A 132 11.21 8.38 -2.41
N ALA A 133 10.03 7.78 -2.50
CA ALA A 133 8.76 8.46 -2.73
C ALA A 133 7.69 7.73 -1.92
N MET A 134 6.74 8.47 -1.38
CA MET A 134 5.61 7.94 -0.65
C MET A 134 4.34 8.69 -1.02
N GLU A 135 3.29 7.92 -1.31
CA GLU A 135 1.94 8.39 -1.52
C GLU A 135 1.05 7.89 -0.38
N TYR A 136 0.54 8.84 0.41
CA TYR A 136 -0.06 8.58 1.71
C TYR A 136 -1.53 8.22 1.58
N ARG A 137 -1.79 6.92 1.43
CA ARG A 137 -3.15 6.31 1.40
C ARG A 137 -4.12 7.09 0.51
N ASN A 138 -3.66 7.47 -0.67
CA ASN A 138 -4.42 8.24 -1.62
C ASN A 138 -5.34 7.31 -2.43
N TYR A 139 -6.50 7.02 -1.84
CA TYR A 139 -7.56 6.19 -2.40
C TYR A 139 -8.87 6.97 -2.46
N SER A 140 -9.73 6.63 -3.41
CA SER A 140 -11.04 7.27 -3.59
C SER A 140 -12.16 6.23 -3.58
N PHE A 141 -13.16 6.46 -2.74
CA PHE A 141 -14.34 5.62 -2.57
C PHE A 141 -15.64 6.42 -2.69
N GLY A 142 -15.58 7.66 -3.18
CA GLY A 142 -16.71 8.59 -3.19
C GLY A 142 -17.06 9.09 -1.79
N SER A 143 -16.07 9.18 -0.90
CA SER A 143 -16.25 9.54 0.50
C SER A 143 -15.65 10.92 0.84
N PRO A 144 -16.08 11.59 1.92
CA PRO A 144 -15.46 12.83 2.38
C PRO A 144 -13.99 12.69 2.83
N TYR A 145 -13.46 11.46 2.90
CA TYR A 145 -12.10 11.16 3.37
C TYR A 145 -11.18 10.75 2.22
N ASP A 146 -11.70 10.76 0.98
CA ASP A 146 -10.95 10.40 -0.21
C ASP A 146 -9.63 11.18 -0.29
N SER A 147 -8.59 10.50 -0.77
CA SER A 147 -7.23 11.02 -0.92
C SER A 147 -6.49 11.40 0.38
N ASN A 148 -7.12 11.25 1.56
CA ASN A 148 -6.49 11.58 2.84
C ASN A 148 -6.99 10.73 4.01
N PHE A 149 -6.66 9.43 3.99
CA PHE A 149 -6.92 8.53 5.11
C PHE A 149 -5.80 8.59 6.15
N ASP A 150 -5.74 9.67 6.91
CA ASP A 150 -4.78 9.81 8.00
C ASP A 150 -4.97 8.80 9.13
N LYS A 151 -4.07 8.82 10.12
CA LYS A 151 -4.11 7.88 11.26
C LYS A 151 -5.44 7.91 12.02
N SER A 152 -6.13 9.04 12.09
CA SER A 152 -7.44 9.19 12.74
C SER A 152 -8.58 8.60 11.91
N GLN A 153 -8.36 8.32 10.62
CA GLN A 153 -9.36 7.82 9.68
C GLN A 153 -9.14 6.35 9.26
N LEU A 154 -8.21 5.63 9.90
CA LEU A 154 -7.90 4.24 9.56
C LEU A 154 -9.07 3.29 9.70
N ASP A 155 -9.99 3.53 10.64
CA ASP A 155 -11.21 2.73 10.78
C ASP A 155 -12.07 2.79 9.51
N LYS A 156 -12.10 3.96 8.86
CA LYS A 156 -12.87 4.18 7.63
C LYS A 156 -12.20 3.51 6.45
N LEU A 157 -10.87 3.62 6.34
CA LEU A 157 -10.11 2.91 5.32
C LEU A 157 -10.27 1.40 5.44
N ALA A 158 -10.26 0.86 6.67
CA ALA A 158 -10.50 -0.55 6.93
C ALA A 158 -11.92 -0.97 6.53
N TRP A 159 -12.92 -0.14 6.82
CA TRP A 159 -14.29 -0.41 6.38
C TRP A 159 -14.36 -0.54 4.86
N PHE A 160 -13.70 0.35 4.10
CA PHE A 160 -13.63 0.23 2.64
C PHE A 160 -12.83 -1.00 2.20
N ALA A 161 -11.74 -1.34 2.86
CA ALA A 161 -10.99 -2.57 2.58
C ALA A 161 -11.87 -3.83 2.72
N GLY A 162 -12.75 -3.85 3.72
CA GLY A 162 -13.58 -5.00 4.03
C GLY A 162 -14.90 -5.11 3.25
N ASN A 163 -15.42 -3.98 2.75
CA ASN A 163 -16.77 -3.88 2.14
C ASN A 163 -16.75 -3.34 0.70
N GLN A 164 -15.67 -2.68 0.28
CA GLN A 164 -15.42 -2.26 -1.11
C GLN A 164 -14.07 -2.82 -1.61
N THR A 165 -13.78 -4.06 -1.23
CA THR A 165 -12.52 -4.75 -1.49
C THR A 165 -12.06 -4.63 -2.94
N GLU A 166 -12.94 -4.93 -3.91
CA GLU A 166 -12.59 -4.90 -5.34
C GLU A 166 -12.18 -3.50 -5.81
N SER A 167 -12.92 -2.45 -5.41
CA SER A 167 -12.60 -1.07 -5.73
C SER A 167 -11.22 -0.67 -5.20
N PHE A 168 -10.90 -1.07 -3.96
CA PHE A 168 -9.60 -0.81 -3.37
C PHE A 168 -8.49 -1.56 -4.13
N VAL A 169 -8.68 -2.86 -4.38
CA VAL A 169 -7.73 -3.70 -5.12
C VAL A 169 -7.43 -3.10 -6.50
N ASN A 170 -8.45 -2.67 -7.24
CA ASN A 170 -8.29 -2.06 -8.56
C ASN A 170 -7.47 -0.75 -8.52
N GLN A 171 -7.62 0.05 -7.47
CA GLN A 171 -6.81 1.26 -7.30
C GLN A 171 -5.33 0.94 -7.06
N ILE A 172 -5.02 -0.05 -6.22
CA ILE A 172 -3.64 -0.50 -6.00
C ILE A 172 -3.04 -1.07 -7.29
N ILE A 173 -3.80 -1.92 -7.98
CA ILE A 173 -3.40 -2.48 -9.28
C ILE A 173 -3.04 -1.35 -10.25
N LYS A 174 -3.90 -0.34 -10.39
CA LYS A 174 -3.66 0.79 -11.29
C LYS A 174 -2.38 1.55 -10.94
N LYS A 175 -2.11 1.78 -9.65
CA LYS A 175 -0.88 2.44 -9.18
C LYS A 175 0.37 1.64 -9.54
N VAL A 176 0.38 0.35 -9.25
CA VAL A 176 1.54 -0.52 -9.52
C VAL A 176 1.73 -0.74 -11.03
N ASP A 177 0.65 -1.02 -11.77
CA ASP A 177 0.71 -1.30 -13.20
C ASP A 177 1.13 -0.09 -14.04
N ARG A 178 0.91 1.13 -13.54
CA ARG A 178 1.46 2.33 -14.16
C ARG A 178 2.98 2.22 -14.35
N PHE A 179 3.69 1.64 -13.38
CA PHE A 179 5.13 1.41 -13.48
C PHE A 179 5.45 0.14 -14.26
N ARG A 180 4.80 -0.98 -13.91
CA ARG A 180 5.16 -2.29 -14.48
C ARG A 180 4.87 -2.38 -15.98
N LYS A 181 3.73 -1.83 -16.43
CA LYS A 181 3.30 -1.94 -17.83
C LYS A 181 3.82 -0.81 -18.72
N ASP A 182 4.52 0.17 -18.15
CA ASP A 182 5.24 1.19 -18.89
C ASP A 182 6.72 0.80 -18.99
N GLN A 183 7.15 0.47 -20.21
CA GLN A 183 8.53 0.04 -20.46
C GLN A 183 9.54 1.15 -20.16
N ASN A 184 9.19 2.41 -20.38
CA ASN A 184 10.09 3.53 -20.09
C ASN A 184 10.28 3.67 -18.57
N LEU A 185 9.21 3.62 -17.77
CA LEU A 185 9.32 3.65 -16.31
C LEU A 185 10.08 2.43 -15.76
N THR A 186 9.82 1.24 -16.33
CA THR A 186 10.55 0.03 -15.96
C THR A 186 12.05 0.16 -16.27
N ASN A 187 12.42 0.67 -17.45
CA ASN A 187 13.81 0.90 -17.83
C ASN A 187 14.49 1.94 -16.94
N LEU A 188 13.79 3.03 -16.61
CA LEU A 188 14.31 4.05 -15.68
C LEU A 188 14.57 3.45 -14.30
N LEU A 189 13.65 2.64 -13.76
CA LEU A 189 13.85 1.98 -12.47
C LEU A 189 14.99 0.96 -12.52
N TYR A 190 15.13 0.24 -13.64
CA TYR A 190 16.22 -0.71 -13.87
C TYR A 190 17.57 0.00 -13.84
N ASP A 191 17.70 1.07 -14.62
CA ASP A 191 18.96 1.78 -14.78
C ASP A 191 19.34 2.51 -13.48
N LEU A 192 18.36 3.09 -12.77
CA LEU A 192 18.55 3.65 -11.42
C LEU A 192 19.10 2.59 -10.44
N ASN A 193 18.49 1.40 -10.39
CA ASN A 193 18.98 0.31 -9.53
C ASN A 193 20.41 -0.11 -9.90
N LYS A 194 20.71 -0.20 -11.21
CA LYS A 194 22.05 -0.53 -11.71
C LYS A 194 23.09 0.51 -11.29
N GLN A 195 22.77 1.79 -11.43
CA GLN A 195 23.66 2.89 -11.06
C GLN A 195 23.88 2.97 -9.55
N ALA A 196 22.84 2.68 -8.75
CA ALA A 196 22.88 2.81 -7.30
C ALA A 196 23.48 1.60 -6.58
N LYS A 197 23.54 0.43 -7.22
CA LYS A 197 24.12 -0.77 -6.62
C LYS A 197 25.59 -0.57 -6.29
N ARG A 198 25.96 -0.75 -5.02
CA ARG A 198 27.36 -0.68 -4.60
C ARG A 198 28.10 -1.90 -5.13
N GLN A 199 29.31 -1.70 -5.61
CA GLN A 199 30.18 -2.83 -5.96
C GLN A 199 30.59 -3.53 -4.66
N THR A 200 30.26 -4.81 -4.53
CA THR A 200 30.85 -5.67 -3.51
C THR A 200 32.35 -5.76 -3.79
N LYS A 201 33.17 -5.31 -2.84
CA LYS A 201 34.62 -5.52 -2.86
C LYS A 201 34.95 -6.99 -2.66
#